data_AF-A0A661Q5N8-F1
#
_entry.id   AF-A0A661Q5N8-F1
#
_cell.length_a   1.000
_cell.length_b   1.000
_cell.length_c   1.000
_cell.angle_alpha   90.00
_cell.angle_beta   90.00
_cell.angle_gamma   90.00
#
_symmetry.space_group_name_H-M   'P 1'
#
loop_
_entity.id
_entity.type
_entity.pdbx_description
1 polymer ?
#
loop_
_entity_poly.entity_id
_entity_poly.type
_entity_poly.pdbx_seq_one_letter_code
_entity_poly.pdbx_strand_id
1 'polypeptide(L)'
;KARNRKRNIRKALLDDFSESRINKVINSLHTRYLMSYRSREIIPHLRLALNRGRKTLAMQIHHNREGEYTELTLATIDSPGLFSQIAGVMAAHSINILGAQIHTRKTGAVLDILQVNSPIGGIVEKAEKWQRVEADLCEVLEGRIFVEELFNKFHEPDYLKLATRQHPQRGNQVEIDNTVSDRYTVIDIFATDKVGLLYAITKTLNELGLYIAVSKISTKVDQVADVFYVCDIFSQKITDPEKLEEIRAALLGKLS
;
A
#
# COMPACT_ATOMS: atom_id res chain seq x y z
N LYS A 1 1.70 24.99 11.98
CA LYS A 1 1.17 23.65 12.30
C LYS A 1 2.25 22.54 12.27
N ALA A 2 2.98 22.37 11.17
CA ALA A 2 4.04 21.34 11.06
C ALA A 2 5.17 21.45 12.12
N ARG A 3 5.66 22.67 12.43
CA ARG A 3 6.68 22.90 13.48
C ARG A 3 6.22 22.42 14.86
N ASN A 4 4.96 22.67 15.22
CA ASN A 4 4.38 22.21 16.48
C ASN A 4 4.24 20.68 16.51
N ARG A 5 3.83 20.05 15.40
CA ARG A 5 3.80 18.59 15.28
C ARG A 5 5.19 18.00 15.52
N LYS A 6 6.21 18.48 14.80
CA LYS A 6 7.61 18.04 14.98
C LYS A 6 8.10 18.17 16.43
N ARG A 7 7.77 19.28 17.10
CA ARG A 7 8.14 19.50 18.51
C ARG A 7 7.50 18.47 19.44
N ASN A 8 6.20 18.19 19.28
CA ASN A 8 5.49 17.22 20.12
C ASN A 8 6.00 15.80 19.89
N ILE A 9 6.25 15.43 18.63
CA ILE A 9 6.83 14.12 18.28
C ILE A 9 8.22 13.96 18.91
N ARG A 10 9.07 14.99 18.82
CA ARG A 10 10.41 14.96 19.44
C ARG A 10 10.29 14.68 20.94
N LYS A 11 9.47 15.45 21.66
CA LYS A 11 9.27 15.27 23.11
C LYS A 11 8.86 13.84 23.46
N ALA A 12 7.93 13.25 22.71
CA ALA A 12 7.41 11.92 23.00
C ALA A 12 8.36 10.76 22.68
N LEU A 13 9.39 10.99 21.85
CA LEU A 13 10.35 9.94 21.46
C LEU A 13 11.68 10.02 22.20
N LEU A 14 11.94 11.11 22.94
CA LEU A 14 13.21 11.32 23.65
C LEU A 14 13.46 10.28 24.75
N ASP A 15 12.40 9.71 25.33
CA ASP A 15 12.51 8.69 26.37
C ASP A 15 13.01 7.35 25.81
N ASP A 16 12.77 7.08 24.53
CA ASP A 16 13.05 5.79 23.88
C ASP A 16 14.29 5.83 22.98
N PHE A 17 14.67 7.01 22.46
CA PHE A 17 15.69 7.14 21.41
C PHE A 17 16.58 8.37 21.61
N SER A 18 17.84 8.26 21.17
CA SER A 18 18.78 9.39 21.14
C SER A 18 18.24 10.55 20.28
N GLU A 19 18.50 11.78 20.71
CA GLU A 19 18.08 13.00 19.99
C GLU A 19 18.55 13.04 18.53
N SER A 20 19.78 12.57 18.25
CA SER A 20 20.33 12.51 16.88
C SER A 20 19.47 11.65 15.94
N ARG A 21 19.06 10.46 16.39
CA ARG A 21 18.19 9.56 15.61
C ARG A 21 16.81 10.18 15.36
N ILE A 22 16.22 10.80 16.38
CA ILE A 22 14.92 11.48 16.28
C ILE A 22 14.99 12.62 15.27
N ASN A 23 16.01 13.48 15.37
CA ASN A 23 16.17 14.62 14.47
C ASN A 23 16.38 14.17 13.02
N LYS A 24 17.18 13.12 12.79
CA LYS A 24 17.37 12.54 11.46
C LYS A 24 16.04 12.10 10.84
N VAL A 25 15.23 11.34 11.59
CA VAL A 25 13.93 10.87 11.12
C VAL A 25 12.97 12.04 10.89
N ILE A 26 12.80 12.95 11.85
CA ILE A 26 11.87 14.09 11.75
C ILE A 26 12.21 15.02 10.57
N ASN A 27 13.49 15.20 10.27
CA ASN A 27 13.93 16.04 9.15
C ASN A 27 13.73 15.37 7.80
N SER A 28 13.72 14.03 7.75
CA SER A 28 13.43 13.27 6.54
C SER A 28 11.93 13.16 6.19
N LEU A 29 11.02 13.54 7.10
CA LEU A 29 9.58 13.44 6.87
C LEU A 29 9.08 14.46 5.84
N HIS A 30 8.34 13.98 4.86
CA HIS A 30 7.67 14.84 3.89
C HIS A 30 6.54 15.64 4.55
N THR A 31 6.33 16.87 4.09
CA THR A 31 5.27 17.75 4.59
C THR A 31 3.89 17.09 4.45
N ARG A 32 3.65 16.33 3.38
CA ARG A 32 2.41 15.57 3.16
C ARG A 32 2.08 14.67 4.35
N TYR A 33 3.00 13.78 4.73
CA TYR A 33 2.83 12.89 5.89
C TYR A 33 2.54 13.66 7.18
N LEU A 34 3.34 14.69 7.44
CA LEU A 34 3.14 15.54 8.61
C LEU A 34 1.81 16.27 8.61
N MET A 35 1.20 16.50 7.45
CA MET A 35 -0.09 17.18 7.29
C MET A 35 -1.27 16.21 7.43
N SER A 36 -1.15 14.99 6.90
CA SER A 36 -2.18 13.94 6.95
C SER A 36 -2.49 13.44 8.36
N TYR A 37 -1.49 13.35 9.24
CA TYR A 37 -1.65 12.72 10.56
C TYR A 37 -1.49 13.70 11.73
N ARG A 38 -2.13 13.38 12.86
CA ARG A 38 -1.93 14.04 14.16
C ARG A 38 -0.68 13.48 14.84
N SER A 39 -0.10 14.26 15.76
CA SER A 39 1.11 13.84 16.47
C SER A 39 0.96 12.47 17.17
N ARG A 40 -0.22 12.20 17.74
CA ARG A 40 -0.52 10.93 18.42
C ARG A 40 -0.50 9.71 17.49
N GLU A 41 -0.79 9.91 16.20
CA GLU A 41 -0.75 8.86 15.16
C GLU A 41 0.67 8.73 14.61
N ILE A 42 1.38 9.86 14.44
CA ILE A 42 2.75 9.84 13.93
C ILE A 42 3.73 9.15 14.88
N ILE A 43 3.57 9.34 16.20
CA ILE A 43 4.49 8.80 17.22
C ILE A 43 4.66 7.28 17.10
N PRO A 44 3.60 6.43 17.12
CA PRO A 44 3.77 5.00 16.99
C PRO A 44 4.41 4.60 15.65
N HIS A 45 4.05 5.26 14.54
CA HIS A 45 4.67 4.97 13.24
C HIS A 45 6.18 5.23 13.24
N LEU A 46 6.63 6.34 13.85
CA LEU A 46 8.06 6.63 13.94
C LEU A 46 8.78 5.71 14.92
N ARG A 47 8.12 5.31 16.01
CA ARG A 47 8.65 4.33 16.94
C ARG A 47 8.89 2.99 16.23
N LEU A 48 7.94 2.53 15.41
CA LEU A 48 8.10 1.35 14.56
C LEU A 48 9.31 1.50 13.61
N ALA A 49 9.37 2.61 12.87
CA ALA A 49 10.44 2.87 11.92
C ALA A 49 11.83 2.95 12.57
N LEU A 50 11.91 3.49 13.79
CA LEU A 50 13.15 3.54 14.57
C LEU A 50 13.53 2.17 15.15
N ASN A 51 12.55 1.38 15.59
CA ASN A 51 12.74 0.04 16.16
C ASN A 51 13.06 -1.04 15.13
N ARG A 52 12.70 -0.84 13.85
CA ARG A 52 13.11 -1.74 12.75
C ARG A 52 14.63 -2.00 12.79
N GLY A 53 15.42 -0.96 13.07
CA GLY A 53 16.87 -1.07 13.15
C GLY A 53 17.46 -1.63 11.86
N ARG A 54 18.06 -2.81 11.94
CA ARG A 54 18.66 -3.54 10.81
C ARG A 54 17.78 -4.67 10.26
N LYS A 55 16.61 -4.93 10.83
CA LYS A 55 15.67 -5.94 10.32
C LYS A 55 15.13 -5.51 8.95
N THR A 56 14.85 -6.47 8.09
CA THR A 56 14.23 -6.24 6.76
C THR A 56 12.93 -5.47 6.90
N LEU A 57 12.03 -5.97 7.76
CA LEU A 57 10.71 -5.44 8.01
C LEU A 57 10.50 -5.21 9.51
N ALA A 58 9.70 -4.19 9.83
CA ALA A 58 9.00 -4.12 11.10
C ALA A 58 7.54 -3.80 10.81
N MET A 59 6.65 -4.53 11.47
CA MET A 59 5.21 -4.45 11.25
C MET A 59 4.49 -4.11 12.56
N GLN A 60 3.45 -3.30 12.47
CA GLN A 60 2.55 -3.01 13.59
C GLN A 60 1.10 -3.07 13.12
N ILE A 61 0.25 -3.68 13.94
CA ILE A 61 -1.16 -3.91 13.64
C ILE A 61 -2.01 -3.16 14.66
N HIS A 62 -3.04 -2.47 14.18
CA HIS A 62 -4.03 -1.83 15.02
C HIS A 62 -5.45 -2.14 14.50
N HIS A 63 -6.28 -2.78 15.32
CA HIS A 63 -7.65 -3.11 14.93
C HIS A 63 -8.58 -1.93 15.19
N ASN A 64 -9.14 -1.35 14.13
CA ASN A 64 -10.20 -0.36 14.22
C ASN A 64 -11.56 -1.05 14.09
N ARG A 65 -12.13 -1.42 15.23
CA ARG A 65 -13.43 -2.12 15.29
C ARG A 65 -14.60 -1.25 14.84
N GLU A 66 -14.57 0.05 15.11
CA GLU A 66 -15.63 0.98 14.69
C GLU A 66 -15.66 1.16 13.18
N GLY A 67 -14.48 1.19 12.54
CA GLY A 67 -14.35 1.28 11.09
C GLY A 67 -14.38 -0.06 10.35
N GLU A 68 -14.48 -1.19 11.07
CA GLU A 68 -14.44 -2.54 10.51
C GLU A 68 -13.19 -2.86 9.66
N TYR A 69 -12.05 -2.25 9.99
CA TYR A 69 -10.77 -2.50 9.31
C TYR A 69 -9.61 -2.64 10.29
N THR A 70 -8.55 -3.27 9.82
CA THR A 70 -7.26 -3.33 10.52
C THR A 70 -6.29 -2.37 9.84
N GLU A 71 -5.63 -1.54 10.62
CA GLU A 71 -4.53 -0.70 10.14
C GLU A 71 -3.22 -1.48 10.29
N LEU A 72 -2.52 -1.63 9.18
CA LEU A 72 -1.23 -2.28 9.07
C LEU A 72 -0.18 -1.22 8.76
N THR A 73 0.73 -0.96 9.70
CA THR A 73 1.88 -0.09 9.48
C THR A 73 3.12 -0.93 9.20
N LEU A 74 3.81 -0.64 8.10
CA LEU A 74 5.01 -1.33 7.64
C LEU A 74 6.18 -0.35 7.61
N ALA A 75 7.32 -0.74 8.18
CA ALA A 75 8.57 -0.01 8.04
C ALA A 75 9.64 -0.90 7.40
N THR A 76 10.17 -0.47 6.25
CA THR A 76 11.18 -1.22 5.48
C THR A 76 12.08 -0.27 4.68
N ILE A 77 12.89 -0.81 3.77
CA ILE A 77 13.66 -0.07 2.77
C ILE A 77 12.99 -0.25 1.41
N ASP A 78 12.96 0.83 0.65
CA ASP A 78 12.35 0.86 -0.67
C ASP A 78 13.11 -0.05 -1.63
N SER A 79 12.36 -0.76 -2.44
CA SER A 79 12.87 -1.60 -3.53
C SER A 79 11.88 -1.53 -4.70
N PRO A 80 12.34 -1.72 -5.95
CA PRO A 80 11.44 -1.74 -7.10
C PRO A 80 10.31 -2.74 -6.89
N GLY A 81 9.06 -2.30 -7.07
CA GLY A 81 7.89 -3.15 -6.88
C GLY A 81 7.51 -3.41 -5.42
N LEU A 82 8.05 -2.69 -4.43
CA LEU A 82 7.73 -2.91 -3.02
C LEU A 82 6.22 -2.98 -2.76
N PHE A 83 5.44 -2.03 -3.29
CA PHE A 83 4.00 -2.03 -3.07
C PHE A 83 3.29 -3.20 -3.77
N SER A 84 3.76 -3.64 -4.95
CA SER A 84 3.20 -4.81 -5.60
C SER A 84 3.52 -6.07 -4.81
N GLN A 85 4.73 -6.21 -4.27
CA GLN A 85 5.09 -7.30 -3.36
C GLN A 85 4.16 -7.34 -2.13
N ILE A 86 3.92 -6.18 -1.49
CA ILE A 86 2.99 -6.09 -0.36
C ILE A 86 1.58 -6.52 -0.78
N ALA A 87 1.05 -5.98 -1.89
CA ALA A 87 -0.28 -6.32 -2.39
C ALA A 87 -0.42 -7.82 -2.71
N GLY A 88 0.62 -8.41 -3.29
CA GLY A 88 0.68 -9.83 -3.60
C GLY A 88 0.66 -10.72 -2.36
N VAL A 89 1.46 -10.41 -1.33
CA VAL A 89 1.43 -11.16 -0.07
C VAL A 89 0.07 -11.03 0.62
N MET A 90 -0.53 -9.84 0.66
CA MET A 90 -1.89 -9.67 1.22
C MET A 90 -2.91 -10.54 0.48
N ALA A 91 -2.88 -10.55 -0.85
CA ALA A 91 -3.78 -11.37 -1.66
C ALA A 91 -3.58 -12.87 -1.39
N ALA A 92 -2.33 -13.34 -1.30
CA ALA A 92 -2.01 -14.75 -0.99
C ALA A 92 -2.50 -15.18 0.41
N HIS A 93 -2.68 -14.23 1.33
CA HIS A 93 -3.26 -14.50 2.66
C HIS A 93 -4.77 -14.24 2.71
N SER A 94 -5.47 -13.99 1.60
CA SER A 94 -6.88 -13.55 1.61
C SER A 94 -7.08 -12.36 2.56
N ILE A 95 -6.29 -11.30 2.36
CA ILE A 95 -6.44 -10.02 3.04
C ILE A 95 -6.68 -8.98 1.96
N ASN A 96 -7.82 -8.28 2.06
CA ASN A 96 -8.14 -7.23 1.11
C ASN A 96 -7.52 -5.92 1.60
N ILE A 97 -6.96 -5.15 0.68
CA ILE A 97 -6.47 -3.79 0.95
C ILE A 97 -7.61 -2.83 0.58
N LEU A 98 -7.99 -1.95 1.49
CA LEU A 98 -8.99 -0.88 1.29
C LEU A 98 -8.34 0.44 0.87
N GLY A 99 -7.09 0.63 1.26
CA GLY A 99 -6.32 1.81 0.89
C GLY A 99 -4.91 1.73 1.43
N ALA A 100 -4.00 2.43 0.77
CA ALA A 100 -2.62 2.52 1.21
C ALA A 100 -2.10 3.96 1.10
N GLN A 101 -1.40 4.39 2.14
CA GLN A 101 -0.60 5.60 2.12
C GLN A 101 0.87 5.19 2.10
N ILE A 102 1.53 5.46 0.98
CA ILE A 102 2.91 5.04 0.75
C ILE A 102 3.82 6.22 1.06
N HIS A 103 4.79 6.00 1.95
CA HIS A 103 5.70 7.04 2.40
C HIS A 103 7.17 6.63 2.29
N THR A 104 7.68 6.69 1.07
CA THR A 104 9.13 6.62 0.82
C THR A 104 9.80 7.94 1.15
N ARG A 105 10.82 7.88 2.02
CA ARG A 105 11.68 9.04 2.36
C ARG A 105 12.89 9.10 1.43
N LYS A 106 13.51 10.27 1.31
CA LYS A 106 14.75 10.50 0.55
C LYS A 106 15.92 9.56 0.89
N THR A 107 15.90 8.94 2.07
CA THR A 107 16.92 7.96 2.49
C THR A 107 16.64 6.54 2.00
N GLY A 108 15.61 6.34 1.16
CA GLY A 108 15.10 5.04 0.76
C GLY A 108 14.31 4.32 1.85
N ALA A 109 14.03 4.95 2.99
CA ALA A 109 13.32 4.28 4.09
C ALA A 109 11.82 4.51 3.97
N VAL A 110 11.06 3.42 3.98
CA VAL A 110 9.61 3.39 3.74
C VAL A 110 8.84 3.28 5.05
N LEU A 111 7.67 3.92 5.08
CA LEU A 111 6.70 3.83 6.16
C LEU A 111 5.30 3.78 5.56
N ASP A 112 4.81 2.60 5.27
CA ASP A 112 3.53 2.42 4.59
C ASP A 112 2.43 2.13 5.59
N ILE A 113 1.25 2.70 5.36
CA ILE A 113 0.09 2.57 6.22
C ILE A 113 -1.06 2.06 5.35
N LEU A 114 -1.44 0.81 5.58
CA LEU A 114 -2.49 0.11 4.85
C LEU A 114 -3.71 -0.05 5.73
N GLN A 115 -4.88 0.21 5.17
CA GLN A 115 -6.16 -0.21 5.73
C GLN A 115 -6.54 -1.52 5.07
N VAL A 116 -6.77 -2.56 5.85
CA VAL A 116 -7.04 -3.90 5.34
C VAL A 116 -8.21 -4.55 6.07
N ASN A 117 -8.90 -5.47 5.43
CA ASN A 117 -9.98 -6.23 6.05
C ASN A 117 -9.97 -7.70 5.60
N SER A 118 -10.82 -8.50 6.24
CA SER A 118 -11.09 -9.88 5.83
C SER A 118 -11.99 -9.91 4.58
N PRO A 119 -11.96 -10.98 3.76
CA PRO A 119 -12.82 -11.08 2.57
C PRO A 119 -14.32 -11.01 2.87
N ILE A 120 -14.72 -11.46 4.06
CA ILE A 120 -16.10 -11.38 4.55
C ILE A 120 -16.43 -10.02 5.20
N GLY A 121 -15.54 -9.04 5.09
CA GLY A 121 -15.60 -7.78 5.84
C GLY A 121 -15.04 -7.91 7.26
N GLY A 122 -14.87 -6.77 7.93
CA GLY A 122 -14.40 -6.72 9.32
C GLY A 122 -12.88 -6.89 9.48
N ILE A 123 -12.45 -6.81 10.74
CA ILE A 123 -11.03 -6.86 11.11
C ILE A 123 -10.40 -8.25 10.89
N VAL A 124 -9.09 -8.29 10.67
CA VAL A 124 -8.34 -9.55 10.58
C VAL A 124 -7.81 -9.91 11.97
N GLU A 125 -8.57 -10.72 12.71
CA GLU A 125 -8.33 -10.96 14.15
C GLU A 125 -7.18 -11.92 14.46
N LYS A 126 -6.95 -12.93 13.62
CA LYS A 126 -6.06 -14.04 13.95
C LYS A 126 -4.59 -13.59 13.93
N ALA A 127 -3.97 -13.53 15.12
CA ALA A 127 -2.56 -13.15 15.27
C ALA A 127 -1.61 -14.08 14.49
N GLU A 128 -1.90 -15.38 14.43
CA GLU A 128 -1.13 -16.35 13.65
C GLU A 128 -1.09 -16.01 12.15
N LYS A 129 -2.19 -15.45 11.61
CA LYS A 129 -2.26 -15.01 10.22
C LYS A 129 -1.27 -13.87 9.98
N TRP A 130 -1.21 -12.92 10.90
CA TRP A 130 -0.25 -11.82 10.85
C TRP A 130 1.20 -12.26 10.98
N GLN A 131 1.49 -13.26 11.82
CA GLN A 131 2.83 -13.85 11.90
C GLN A 131 3.27 -14.47 10.57
N ARG A 132 2.36 -15.18 9.88
CA ARG A 132 2.65 -15.74 8.54
C ARG A 132 2.84 -14.64 7.50
N VAL A 133 2.01 -13.60 7.51
CA VAL A 133 2.15 -12.44 6.64
C VAL A 133 3.51 -11.75 6.84
N GLU A 134 3.94 -11.56 8.09
CA GLU A 134 5.24 -10.95 8.38
C GLU A 134 6.40 -11.81 7.87
N ALA A 135 6.31 -13.13 8.05
CA ALA A 135 7.31 -14.07 7.57
C ALA A 135 7.40 -14.04 6.03
N ASP A 136 6.28 -14.19 5.33
CA ASP A 136 6.25 -14.21 3.87
C ASP A 136 6.67 -12.86 3.28
N LEU A 137 6.29 -11.73 3.89
CA LEU A 137 6.81 -10.42 3.49
C LEU A 137 8.33 -10.36 3.65
N CYS A 138 8.90 -10.85 4.76
CA CYS A 138 10.36 -10.88 4.92
C CYS A 138 11.03 -11.72 3.83
N GLU A 139 10.52 -12.92 3.54
CA GLU A 139 11.06 -13.79 2.49
C GLU A 139 11.00 -13.13 1.10
N VAL A 140 9.87 -12.49 0.76
CA VAL A 140 9.69 -11.79 -0.53
C VAL A 140 10.61 -10.57 -0.64
N LEU A 141 10.69 -9.76 0.41
CA LEU A 141 11.52 -8.55 0.43
C LEU A 141 13.02 -8.86 0.40
N GLU A 142 13.41 -10.03 0.91
CA GLU A 142 14.79 -10.52 0.84
C GLU A 142 15.08 -11.29 -0.45
N GLY A 143 14.09 -11.43 -1.34
CA GLY A 143 14.22 -12.12 -2.63
C GLY A 143 14.40 -13.63 -2.52
N ARG A 144 14.03 -14.22 -1.37
CA ARG A 144 14.10 -15.67 -1.14
C ARG A 144 12.96 -16.44 -1.80
N ILE A 145 11.82 -15.79 -1.97
CA ILE A 145 10.65 -16.34 -2.67
C ILE A 145 10.03 -15.25 -3.56
N PHE A 146 9.42 -15.66 -4.67
CA PHE A 146 8.62 -14.77 -5.50
C PHE A 146 7.16 -14.79 -5.09
N VAL A 147 6.46 -13.67 -5.30
CA VAL A 147 5.03 -13.52 -4.98
C VAL A 147 4.19 -14.55 -5.74
N GLU A 148 4.55 -14.83 -6.99
CA GLU A 148 3.91 -15.83 -7.84
C GLU A 148 3.90 -17.23 -7.19
N GLU A 149 4.94 -17.58 -6.43
CA GLU A 149 5.02 -18.87 -5.73
C GLU A 149 4.05 -18.95 -4.53
N LEU A 150 3.71 -17.81 -3.93
CA LEU A 150 2.72 -17.76 -2.85
C LEU A 150 1.31 -18.06 -3.38
N PHE A 151 1.00 -17.61 -4.59
CA PHE A 151 -0.27 -17.94 -5.25
C PHE A 151 -0.38 -19.43 -5.59
N ASN A 152 0.72 -20.14 -5.85
CA ASN A 152 0.67 -21.60 -6.07
C ASN A 152 0.30 -22.38 -4.81
N LYS A 153 0.55 -21.82 -3.62
CA LYS A 153 0.14 -22.39 -2.33
C LYS A 153 -1.28 -21.98 -1.94
N PHE A 154 -1.88 -21.06 -2.71
CA PHE A 154 -3.23 -20.58 -2.48
C PHE A 154 -4.25 -21.58 -3.01
N HIS A 155 -4.94 -22.25 -2.10
CA HIS A 155 -6.18 -22.96 -2.43
C HIS A 155 -7.34 -22.01 -2.16
N GLU A 156 -7.94 -21.48 -3.23
CA GLU A 156 -9.14 -20.66 -3.12
C GLU A 156 -10.25 -21.45 -2.40
N PRO A 157 -10.71 -20.99 -1.23
CA PRO A 157 -11.78 -21.67 -0.51
C PRO A 157 -13.06 -21.73 -1.36
N ASP A 158 -13.72 -22.89 -1.40
CA ASP A 158 -14.86 -23.13 -2.29
C ASP A 158 -16.04 -22.16 -2.08
N TYR A 159 -16.16 -21.51 -0.92
CA TYR A 159 -17.19 -20.50 -0.67
C TYR A 159 -16.98 -19.19 -1.44
N LEU A 160 -15.76 -18.88 -1.88
CA LEU A 160 -15.50 -17.73 -2.76
C LEU A 160 -15.86 -18.05 -4.22
N LYS A 161 -15.70 -19.31 -4.64
CA LYS A 161 -16.13 -19.78 -5.98
C LYS A 161 -17.65 -19.76 -6.16
N LEU A 162 -18.41 -19.85 -5.07
CA LEU A 162 -19.87 -19.77 -5.07
C LEU A 162 -20.40 -18.32 -5.23
N ALA A 163 -19.55 -17.31 -5.07
CA ALA A 163 -19.91 -15.89 -5.21
C ALA A 163 -19.77 -15.36 -6.65
N THR A 164 -19.23 -16.14 -7.58
CA THR A 164 -19.20 -15.84 -9.02
C THR A 164 -20.60 -15.96 -9.65
N ARG A 165 -21.50 -15.07 -9.26
CA ARG A 165 -22.76 -14.87 -9.98
C ARG A 165 -22.47 -14.05 -11.22
N GLN A 166 -23.00 -14.50 -12.36
CA GLN A 166 -22.93 -13.84 -13.66
C GLN A 166 -23.69 -12.51 -13.61
N HIS A 167 -23.08 -11.48 -13.04
CA HIS A 167 -23.54 -10.11 -13.24
C HIS A 167 -23.03 -9.61 -14.60
N PRO A 168 -23.79 -8.76 -15.31
CA PRO A 168 -23.34 -8.18 -16.57
C PRO A 168 -22.04 -7.43 -16.32
N GLN A 169 -20.96 -7.92 -16.94
CA GLN A 169 -19.66 -7.28 -16.83
C GLN A 169 -19.76 -5.90 -17.46
N ARG A 170 -19.69 -4.85 -16.64
CA ARG A 170 -19.30 -3.55 -17.15
C ARG A 170 -17.89 -3.71 -17.71
N GLY A 171 -17.66 -3.23 -18.92
CA GLY A 171 -16.34 -3.33 -19.56
C GLY A 171 -15.28 -2.72 -18.66
N ASN A 172 -14.12 -3.37 -18.59
CA ASN A 172 -12.97 -2.83 -17.87
C ASN A 172 -12.68 -1.41 -18.38
N GLN A 173 -12.47 -0.48 -17.46
CA GLN A 173 -12.26 0.92 -17.78
C GLN A 173 -11.06 1.46 -17.01
N VAL A 174 -10.22 2.22 -17.71
CA VAL A 174 -9.08 2.93 -17.13
C VAL A 174 -9.18 4.39 -17.53
N GLU A 175 -9.46 5.24 -16.56
CA GLU A 175 -9.49 6.69 -16.71
C GLU A 175 -8.23 7.28 -16.08
N ILE A 176 -7.69 8.33 -16.70
CA ILE A 176 -6.49 9.00 -16.21
C ILE A 176 -6.78 10.49 -16.16
N ASP A 177 -6.65 11.07 -14.96
CA ASP A 177 -7.00 12.46 -14.67
C ASP A 177 -5.77 13.24 -14.17
N ASN A 178 -5.45 14.32 -14.90
CA ASN A 178 -4.36 15.24 -14.60
C ASN A 178 -4.81 16.59 -14.03
N THR A 179 -6.04 16.69 -13.55
CA THR A 179 -6.67 17.89 -12.98
C THR A 179 -7.00 17.73 -11.50
N VAL A 180 -7.29 16.51 -11.03
CA VAL A 180 -7.67 16.23 -9.62
C VAL A 180 -6.56 16.52 -8.60
N SER A 181 -5.29 16.47 -9.02
CA SER A 181 -4.14 16.70 -8.14
C SER A 181 -3.08 17.56 -8.81
N ASP A 182 -2.60 18.60 -8.12
CA ASP A 182 -1.49 19.43 -8.62
C ASP A 182 -0.15 18.65 -8.74
N ARG A 183 -0.04 17.49 -8.08
CA ARG A 183 1.24 16.77 -7.92
C ARG A 183 1.29 15.40 -8.55
N TYR A 184 0.16 14.72 -8.69
CA TYR A 184 0.10 13.34 -9.15
C TYR A 184 -0.82 13.22 -10.36
N THR A 185 -0.53 12.23 -11.18
CA THR A 185 -1.48 11.71 -12.16
C THR A 185 -2.39 10.74 -11.43
N VAL A 186 -3.70 10.91 -11.57
CA VAL A 186 -4.69 10.05 -10.92
C VAL A 186 -5.15 9.02 -11.94
N ILE A 187 -5.10 7.74 -11.60
CA ILE A 187 -5.57 6.64 -12.44
C ILE A 187 -6.73 5.98 -11.72
N ASP A 188 -7.90 6.02 -12.35
CA ASP A 188 -9.12 5.35 -11.89
C ASP A 188 -9.31 4.07 -12.71
N ILE A 189 -9.46 2.94 -12.02
CA ILE A 189 -9.58 1.61 -12.62
C ILE A 189 -10.89 0.99 -12.16
N PHE A 190 -11.74 0.63 -13.13
CA PHE A 190 -12.96 -0.12 -12.92
C PHE A 190 -12.83 -1.48 -13.59
N ALA A 191 -12.92 -2.55 -12.81
CA ALA A 191 -12.75 -3.92 -13.32
C ALA A 191 -13.51 -4.94 -12.46
N THR A 192 -13.70 -6.15 -12.99
CA THR A 192 -14.19 -7.28 -12.19
C THR A 192 -13.13 -7.71 -11.18
N ASP A 193 -13.52 -7.81 -9.91
CA ASP A 193 -12.60 -8.23 -8.85
C ASP A 193 -12.20 -9.70 -9.02
N LYS A 194 -10.90 -9.95 -8.88
CA LYS A 194 -10.30 -11.28 -8.95
C LYS A 194 -9.14 -11.32 -7.95
N VAL A 195 -8.90 -12.49 -7.36
CA VAL A 195 -7.75 -12.68 -6.46
C VAL A 195 -6.46 -12.27 -7.18
N GLY A 196 -5.68 -11.38 -6.57
CA GLY A 196 -4.43 -10.90 -7.14
C GLY A 196 -4.55 -9.77 -8.16
N LEU A 197 -5.76 -9.24 -8.42
CA LEU A 197 -5.97 -8.11 -9.33
C LEU A 197 -5.13 -6.88 -8.94
N LEU A 198 -5.15 -6.50 -7.67
CA LEU A 198 -4.35 -5.38 -7.16
C LEU A 198 -2.85 -5.63 -7.34
N TYR A 199 -2.38 -6.87 -7.19
CA TYR A 199 -0.99 -7.23 -7.48
C TYR A 199 -0.67 -7.02 -8.96
N ALA A 200 -1.52 -7.49 -9.87
CA ALA A 200 -1.32 -7.32 -11.30
C ALA A 200 -1.29 -5.84 -11.73
N ILE A 201 -2.21 -5.03 -11.22
CA ILE A 201 -2.26 -3.57 -11.48
C ILE A 201 -0.98 -2.90 -10.99
N THR A 202 -0.63 -3.10 -9.72
CA THR A 202 0.52 -2.44 -9.09
C THR A 202 1.86 -2.90 -9.69
N LYS A 203 1.96 -4.18 -10.10
CA LYS A 203 3.11 -4.70 -10.85
C LYS A 203 3.24 -4.02 -12.21
N THR A 204 2.14 -3.86 -12.94
CA THR A 204 2.13 -3.18 -14.25
C THR A 204 2.54 -1.72 -14.14
N LEU A 205 2.02 -1.00 -13.13
CA LEU A 205 2.44 0.38 -12.85
C LEU A 205 3.95 0.46 -12.58
N ASN A 206 4.49 -0.47 -11.79
CA ASN A 206 5.92 -0.53 -11.49
C ASN A 206 6.76 -0.84 -12.74
N GLU A 207 6.33 -1.79 -13.59
CA GLU A 207 7.00 -2.12 -14.86
C GLU A 207 7.05 -0.94 -15.84
N LEU A 208 6.05 -0.05 -15.78
CA LEU A 208 6.00 1.21 -16.54
C LEU A 208 6.84 2.34 -15.93
N GLY A 209 7.51 2.09 -14.81
CA GLY A 209 8.34 3.07 -14.09
C GLY A 209 7.53 4.06 -13.25
N LEU A 210 6.33 3.70 -12.82
CA LEU A 210 5.46 4.55 -12.02
C LEU A 210 5.53 4.20 -10.53
N TYR A 211 5.59 5.25 -9.71
CA TYR A 211 5.55 5.17 -8.26
C TYR A 211 4.18 5.56 -7.73
N ILE A 212 3.61 4.72 -6.87
CA ILE A 212 2.33 4.97 -6.22
C ILE A 212 2.58 5.73 -4.91
N ALA A 213 1.91 6.87 -4.74
CA ALA A 213 2.01 7.69 -3.53
C ALA A 213 0.84 7.48 -2.56
N VAL A 214 -0.34 7.19 -3.12
CA VAL A 214 -1.59 6.87 -2.42
C VAL A 214 -2.38 5.91 -3.31
N SER A 215 -3.00 4.91 -2.70
CA SER A 215 -4.05 4.12 -3.34
C SER A 215 -5.32 4.10 -2.49
N LYS A 216 -6.47 4.10 -3.15
CA LYS A 216 -7.77 3.82 -2.54
C LYS A 216 -8.38 2.66 -3.32
N ILE A 217 -8.75 1.61 -2.61
CA ILE A 217 -9.29 0.39 -3.21
C ILE A 217 -10.70 0.23 -2.69
N SER A 218 -11.66 0.18 -3.60
CA SER A 218 -13.06 0.04 -3.25
C SER A 218 -13.66 -1.14 -3.99
N THR A 219 -13.72 -2.29 -3.32
CA THR A 219 -14.45 -3.46 -3.82
C THR A 219 -15.92 -3.37 -3.42
N LYS A 220 -16.84 -3.47 -4.39
CA LYS A 220 -18.27 -3.65 -4.17
C LYS A 220 -18.77 -4.88 -4.91
N VAL A 221 -19.19 -5.89 -4.14
CA VAL A 221 -19.70 -7.19 -4.64
C VAL A 221 -18.66 -7.92 -5.50
N ASP A 222 -18.59 -7.60 -6.78
CA ASP A 222 -17.78 -8.24 -7.81
C ASP A 222 -17.01 -7.22 -8.69
N GLN A 223 -17.09 -5.93 -8.37
CA GLN A 223 -16.38 -4.87 -9.08
C GLN A 223 -15.46 -4.10 -8.14
N VAL A 224 -14.26 -3.80 -8.63
CA VAL A 224 -13.34 -2.85 -7.98
C VAL A 224 -13.45 -1.49 -8.64
N ALA A 225 -13.32 -0.46 -7.82
CA ALA A 225 -13.09 0.92 -8.22
C ALA A 225 -11.83 1.39 -7.49
N ASP A 226 -10.69 1.26 -8.16
CA ASP A 226 -9.39 1.54 -7.59
C ASP A 226 -8.85 2.87 -8.10
N VAL A 227 -8.33 3.69 -7.18
CA VAL A 227 -7.78 5.00 -7.47
C VAL A 227 -6.31 5.03 -7.06
N PHE A 228 -5.42 5.28 -8.01
CA PHE A 228 -3.98 5.38 -7.77
C PHE A 228 -3.48 6.80 -8.06
N TYR A 229 -2.79 7.39 -7.09
CA TYR A 229 -2.07 8.65 -7.26
C TYR A 229 -0.62 8.31 -7.58
N VAL A 230 -0.23 8.50 -8.84
CA VAL A 230 1.08 8.09 -9.35
C VAL A 230 1.94 9.26 -9.81
N CYS A 231 3.25 9.03 -9.80
CA CYS A 231 4.27 9.90 -10.37
C CYS A 231 5.35 9.04 -11.05
N ASP A 232 6.16 9.65 -11.91
CA ASP A 232 7.29 8.99 -12.54
C ASP A 232 8.47 8.77 -11.58
N ILE A 233 9.55 8.18 -12.10
CA ILE A 233 10.81 7.95 -11.38
C ILE A 233 11.48 9.24 -10.87
N PHE A 234 11.14 10.40 -11.44
CA PHE A 234 11.63 11.71 -11.04
C PHE A 234 10.68 12.42 -10.06
N SER A 235 9.67 11.72 -9.55
CA SER A 235 8.60 12.27 -8.70
C SER A 235 7.81 13.40 -9.36
N GLN A 236 7.69 13.36 -10.68
CA GLN A 236 6.93 14.30 -11.48
C GLN A 236 5.61 13.68 -11.93
N LYS A 237 4.66 14.56 -12.22
CA LYS A 237 3.38 14.18 -12.79
C LYS A 237 3.57 13.74 -14.24
N ILE A 238 2.87 12.70 -14.66
CA ILE A 238 2.93 12.19 -16.02
C ILE A 238 1.98 13.03 -16.87
N THR A 239 2.51 13.88 -17.74
CA THR A 239 1.71 14.76 -18.61
C THR A 239 1.86 14.47 -20.09
N ASP A 240 2.83 13.63 -20.46
CA ASP A 240 3.07 13.23 -21.83
C ASP A 240 1.91 12.35 -22.36
N PRO A 241 1.17 12.79 -23.39
CA PRO A 241 0.05 12.03 -23.94
C PRO A 241 0.40 10.62 -24.40
N GLU A 242 1.59 10.42 -24.99
CA GLU A 242 2.01 9.09 -25.46
C GLU A 242 2.18 8.13 -24.28
N LYS A 243 2.81 8.61 -23.20
CA LYS A 243 2.98 7.83 -21.97
C LYS A 243 1.64 7.53 -21.30
N LEU A 244 0.70 8.46 -21.32
CA LEU A 244 -0.64 8.26 -20.75
C LEU A 244 -1.42 7.17 -21.51
N GLU A 245 -1.36 7.15 -22.84
CA GLU A 245 -1.98 6.08 -23.63
C GLU A 245 -1.27 4.74 -23.45
N GLU A 246 0.07 4.71 -23.34
CA GLU A 246 0.82 3.49 -22.99
C GLU A 246 0.34 2.90 -21.67
N ILE A 247 0.21 3.74 -20.63
CA ILE A 247 -0.27 3.33 -19.31
C ILE A 247 -1.70 2.76 -19.40
N ARG A 248 -2.60 3.47 -20.10
CA ARG A 248 -3.98 3.03 -20.28
C ARG A 248 -4.05 1.67 -20.97
N ALA A 249 -3.33 1.51 -22.09
CA ALA A 249 -3.34 0.28 -22.87
C ALA A 249 -2.75 -0.90 -22.09
N ALA A 250 -1.63 -0.69 -21.39
CA ALA A 250 -1.00 -1.71 -20.57
C ALA A 250 -1.90 -2.19 -19.42
N LEU A 251 -2.58 -1.26 -18.73
CA LEU A 251 -3.52 -1.61 -17.68
C LEU A 251 -4.73 -2.36 -18.24
N LEU A 252 -5.39 -1.86 -19.29
CA LEU A 252 -6.54 -2.54 -19.91
C LEU A 252 -6.19 -3.96 -20.39
N GLY A 253 -4.99 -4.15 -20.94
CA GLY A 253 -4.49 -5.46 -21.36
C GLY A 253 -4.32 -6.47 -20.22
N LYS A 254 -4.19 -6.01 -18.97
CA LYS A 254 -4.09 -6.88 -17.78
C LYS A 254 -5.43 -7.14 -17.10
N LEU A 255 -6.42 -6.29 -17.33
CA LEU A 255 -7.77 -6.43 -16.77
C LEU A 255 -8.63 -7.41 -17.59
N SER A 256 -8.30 -7.58 -18.88
CA SER A 256 -8.98 -8.48 -19.83
C SER A 256 -8.67 -9.94 -19.52
#